data_AF-A0A956UMK7-F1
#
_entry.id   AF-A0A956UMK7-F1
#
_cell.length_a   1.000
_cell.length_b   1.000
_cell.length_c   1.000
_cell.angle_alpha   90.00
_cell.angle_beta   90.00
_cell.angle_gamma   90.00
#
_symmetry.space_group_name_H-M   'P 1'
#
loop_
_entity.id
_entity.type
_entity.pdbx_description
1 polymer ?
#
loop_
_entity_poly.entity_id
_entity_poly.type
_entity_poly.pdbx_seq_one_letter_code
_entity_poly.pdbx_strand_id
1 'polypeptide(L)'
;MAEANRIVFLAGSTQRAIVAAIPFAERVAAFNDATLEIWLADSSAHELGLSVDTPDWLEALGDNGEIDVDAVAARDVPEVIEQFAATHAPILAVAAVDGADTSTPYFRNLVAAPPCRLLFMVNAPASFSPSRILVAVNRFGGLSEGDVSLAYQLAATGPGTHVTFLQVVGPDTSAEECAEIEKRLAERVRERRGEYSTEVMIERARSFEVGVLEALEPGDFDLVIGDTPRSGLIARLSERILPARLIANGTPLLLYSQPTGRTARIVLGLWNVIYGGIPSTDEHSRVGIYTDVRRSSRADADYFVMLSLSVIIASLGLLLDSAAVVIGAMIVAPLMQPIIGIGLGISMGNGRLLEIGTGSVFRGVLVGLGLSMLVGFLTPEAEITGQLDARGQPQMLDLMIALASGAAGAYATCRKGVADTVAGVAIAVALVPPLATVGIGLALAEWPLAIGAALLLATNFVAIATASALMFLWVGFKPEPGRFGTQGPFVRGVVMLTVLVAVVAVSLLAWNRAGESRFDRNLQTIVAEAVQGIDPDAEVREVTTRDRDGSVLFVDVSIDTLDPPALQNQRLTIQSVISRELERPVDLRLRAVTLREEEN
;
A
#
# COMPACT_ATOMS: atom_id res chain seq x y z
N MET A 1 -22.12 -39.26 10.41
CA MET A 1 -21.47 -38.87 9.14
C MET A 1 -20.44 -39.94 8.88
N ALA A 2 -20.57 -40.65 7.76
CA ALA A 2 -19.74 -41.79 7.38
C ALA A 2 -18.25 -41.45 7.51
N GLU A 3 -17.43 -42.44 7.85
CA GLU A 3 -15.97 -42.35 7.86
C GLU A 3 -15.51 -41.57 6.63
N ALA A 4 -14.99 -40.36 6.84
CA ALA A 4 -14.53 -39.53 5.75
C ALA A 4 -13.36 -40.27 5.09
N ASN A 5 -13.57 -40.72 3.85
CA ASN A 5 -12.51 -41.30 3.02
C ASN A 5 -11.30 -40.36 3.10
N ARG A 6 -10.20 -40.88 3.64
CA ARG A 6 -8.96 -40.13 3.76
C ARG A 6 -8.33 -40.11 2.38
N ILE A 7 -8.32 -38.95 1.71
CA ILE A 7 -7.83 -38.85 0.33
C ILE A 7 -6.53 -38.03 0.32
N VAL A 8 -5.51 -38.59 -0.32
CA VAL A 8 -4.32 -37.87 -0.80
C VAL A 8 -4.53 -37.59 -2.27
N PHE A 9 -4.51 -36.31 -2.62
CA PHE A 9 -4.78 -35.86 -3.98
C PHE A 9 -3.48 -35.52 -4.70
N LEU A 10 -3.25 -36.03 -5.92
CA LEU A 10 -2.08 -35.68 -6.74
C LEU A 10 -2.53 -35.00 -8.03
N ALA A 11 -2.04 -33.78 -8.26
CA ALA A 11 -2.20 -33.06 -9.53
C ALA A 11 -0.84 -32.65 -10.10
N GLY A 12 -0.70 -32.63 -11.42
CA GLY A 12 0.55 -32.13 -12.04
C GLY A 12 0.38 -31.57 -13.44
N SER A 13 1.35 -30.76 -13.86
CA SER A 13 1.29 -30.00 -15.12
C SER A 13 1.79 -30.80 -16.32
N THR A 14 2.62 -31.81 -16.08
CA THR A 14 3.17 -32.69 -17.11
C THR A 14 3.11 -34.14 -16.66
N GLN A 15 3.01 -35.08 -17.61
CA GLN A 15 3.12 -36.52 -17.34
C GLN A 15 4.39 -36.85 -16.55
N ARG A 16 5.50 -36.19 -16.89
CA ARG A 16 6.79 -36.37 -16.20
C ARG A 16 6.72 -35.96 -14.73
N ALA A 17 6.14 -34.80 -14.43
CA ALA A 17 5.99 -34.31 -13.07
C ALA A 17 5.10 -35.24 -12.23
N ILE A 18 3.98 -35.71 -12.80
CA ILE A 18 3.06 -36.64 -12.12
C ILE A 18 3.76 -37.96 -11.82
N VAL A 19 4.35 -38.61 -12.84
CA VAL A 19 5.03 -39.91 -12.65
C VAL A 19 6.16 -39.82 -11.63
N ALA A 20 6.88 -38.70 -11.58
CA ALA A 20 7.93 -38.46 -10.59
C ALA A 20 7.39 -38.27 -9.15
N ALA A 21 6.17 -37.78 -8.99
CA ALA A 21 5.54 -37.53 -7.70
C ALA A 21 4.74 -38.73 -7.14
N ILE A 22 4.35 -39.70 -7.98
CA ILE A 22 3.60 -40.90 -7.55
C ILE A 22 4.29 -41.64 -6.39
N PRO A 23 5.60 -41.99 -6.45
CA PRO A 23 6.24 -42.74 -5.38
C PRO A 23 6.26 -41.98 -4.04
N PHE A 24 6.16 -40.66 -4.09
CA PHE A 24 6.03 -39.83 -2.90
C PHE A 24 4.59 -39.86 -2.38
N ALA A 25 3.61 -39.65 -3.26
CA ALA A 25 2.20 -39.61 -2.91
C ALA A 25 1.70 -40.96 -2.34
N GLU A 26 2.10 -42.09 -2.92
CA GLU A 26 1.82 -43.44 -2.40
C GLU A 26 2.35 -43.64 -0.98
N ARG A 27 3.57 -43.19 -0.70
CA ARG A 27 4.17 -43.29 0.64
C ARG A 27 3.44 -42.45 1.67
N VAL A 28 3.03 -41.25 1.28
CA VAL A 28 2.22 -40.39 2.16
C VAL A 28 0.84 -40.99 2.37
N ALA A 29 0.22 -41.55 1.34
CA ALA A 29 -1.07 -42.24 1.43
C ALA A 29 -1.01 -43.45 2.37
N ALA A 30 -0.01 -44.32 2.19
CA ALA A 30 0.23 -45.48 3.04
C ALA A 30 0.50 -45.10 4.51
N PHE A 31 1.28 -44.04 4.76
CA PHE A 31 1.53 -43.56 6.12
C PHE A 31 0.25 -43.04 6.81
N ASN A 32 -0.68 -42.46 6.06
CA ASN A 32 -1.90 -41.85 6.60
C ASN A 32 -3.14 -42.77 6.55
N ASP A 33 -2.98 -44.00 6.05
CA ASP A 33 -4.08 -44.94 5.78
C ASP A 33 -5.16 -44.28 4.91
N ALA A 34 -4.72 -43.77 3.75
CA ALA A 34 -5.49 -42.94 2.83
C ALA A 34 -5.47 -43.52 1.41
N THR A 35 -6.53 -43.26 0.63
CA THR A 35 -6.58 -43.56 -0.81
C THR A 35 -5.84 -42.48 -1.60
N LEU A 36 -5.15 -42.88 -2.65
CA LEU A 36 -4.49 -41.96 -3.57
C LEU A 36 -5.42 -41.70 -4.76
N GLU A 37 -5.77 -40.43 -4.97
CA GLU A 37 -6.52 -39.95 -6.13
C GLU A 37 -5.64 -39.06 -6.99
N ILE A 38 -5.51 -39.37 -8.29
CA ILE A 38 -4.67 -38.62 -9.23
C ILE A 38 -5.56 -37.93 -10.26
N TRP A 39 -5.52 -36.58 -10.33
CA TRP A 39 -6.20 -35.82 -11.39
C TRP A 39 -5.20 -35.14 -12.33
N LEU A 40 -5.41 -35.33 -13.63
CA LEU A 40 -4.66 -34.66 -14.68
C LEU A 40 -5.41 -33.42 -15.17
N ALA A 41 -4.73 -32.27 -15.29
CA ALA A 41 -5.26 -31.07 -15.93
C ALA A 41 -5.11 -31.15 -17.46
N ASP A 42 -6.20 -31.09 -18.21
CA ASP A 42 -6.17 -30.92 -19.68
C ASP A 42 -6.67 -29.53 -20.09
N SER A 43 -5.72 -28.65 -20.43
CA SER A 43 -5.99 -27.28 -20.88
C SER A 43 -6.66 -27.22 -22.24
N SER A 44 -6.37 -28.18 -23.14
CA SER A 44 -6.91 -28.21 -24.50
C SER A 44 -8.38 -28.61 -24.49
N ALA A 45 -8.76 -29.58 -23.66
CA ALA A 45 -10.16 -29.95 -23.44
C ALA A 45 -10.97 -28.83 -22.77
N HIS A 46 -10.36 -28.07 -21.84
CA HIS A 46 -11.00 -26.91 -21.19
C HIS A 46 -11.37 -25.80 -22.19
N GLU A 47 -10.44 -25.42 -23.08
CA GLU A 47 -10.69 -24.39 -24.10
C GLU A 47 -11.81 -24.77 -25.08
N LEU A 48 -11.97 -26.08 -25.34
CA LEU A 48 -12.97 -26.63 -26.24
C LEU A 48 -14.30 -27.00 -25.54
N GLY A 49 -14.35 -26.94 -24.20
CA GLY A 49 -15.53 -27.33 -23.42
C GLY A 49 -15.89 -28.82 -23.54
N LEU A 50 -14.90 -29.69 -23.76
CA LEU A 50 -15.06 -31.12 -23.96
C LEU A 50 -14.90 -31.91 -22.66
N SER A 51 -15.50 -33.09 -22.57
CA SER A 51 -15.15 -34.09 -21.56
C SER A 51 -13.74 -34.62 -21.82
N VAL A 52 -13.00 -34.89 -20.75
CA VAL A 52 -11.64 -35.44 -20.84
C VAL A 52 -11.73 -36.96 -20.71
N ASP A 53 -11.16 -37.68 -21.66
CA ASP A 53 -10.94 -39.12 -21.53
C ASP A 53 -9.62 -39.35 -20.80
N THR A 54 -9.59 -40.30 -19.87
CA THR A 54 -8.38 -40.66 -19.12
C THR A 54 -7.33 -41.25 -20.08
N PRO A 55 -6.10 -40.70 -20.13
CA PRO A 55 -5.07 -41.22 -21.03
C PRO A 55 -4.67 -42.66 -20.71
N ASP A 56 -4.37 -43.48 -21.73
CA ASP A 56 -3.98 -44.90 -21.56
C ASP A 56 -2.86 -45.15 -20.53
N TRP A 57 -1.86 -44.25 -20.47
CA TRP A 57 -0.75 -44.37 -19.52
C TRP A 57 -1.18 -44.14 -18.07
N LEU A 58 -2.26 -43.39 -17.89
CA LEU A 58 -2.82 -43.00 -16.61
C LEU A 58 -3.82 -44.08 -16.13
N GLU A 59 -4.62 -44.65 -17.04
CA GLU A 59 -5.44 -45.85 -16.76
C GLU A 59 -4.57 -47.05 -16.35
N ALA A 60 -3.45 -47.28 -17.04
CA ALA A 60 -2.51 -48.36 -16.71
C ALA A 60 -1.91 -48.26 -15.30
N LEU A 61 -1.94 -47.07 -14.67
CA LEU A 61 -1.52 -46.88 -13.27
C LEU A 61 -2.63 -47.29 -12.28
N GLY A 62 -3.90 -47.12 -12.66
CA GLY A 62 -5.07 -47.49 -11.85
C GLY A 62 -5.40 -48.99 -11.83
N ASP A 63 -4.90 -49.75 -12.80
CA ASP A 63 -5.16 -51.21 -12.94
C ASP A 63 -4.70 -52.05 -11.73
N ASN A 64 -3.81 -51.52 -10.88
CA ASN A 64 -3.37 -52.18 -9.65
C ASN A 64 -4.40 -52.09 -8.49
N GLY A 65 -5.48 -51.31 -8.64
CA GLY A 65 -6.61 -51.26 -7.70
C GLY A 65 -6.36 -50.48 -6.39
N GLU A 66 -5.14 -50.00 -6.15
CA GLU A 66 -4.78 -49.19 -4.97
C GLU A 66 -4.84 -47.67 -5.23
N ILE A 67 -4.97 -47.25 -6.50
CA ILE A 67 -4.93 -45.85 -6.93
C ILE A 67 -6.19 -45.55 -7.75
N ASP A 68 -6.94 -44.54 -7.35
CA ASP A 68 -8.06 -44.02 -8.12
C ASP A 68 -7.58 -42.87 -9.02
N VAL A 69 -8.04 -42.85 -10.26
CA VAL A 69 -7.42 -42.03 -11.30
C VAL A 69 -8.48 -41.41 -12.20
N ASP A 70 -8.42 -40.09 -12.37
CA ASP A 70 -9.40 -39.33 -13.15
C ASP A 70 -8.70 -38.25 -14.01
N ALA A 71 -9.32 -37.85 -15.10
CA ALA A 71 -8.82 -36.77 -15.96
C ALA A 71 -9.85 -35.64 -16.00
N VAL A 72 -9.41 -34.41 -15.71
CA VAL A 72 -10.31 -33.28 -15.48
C VAL A 72 -10.00 -32.12 -16.42
N ALA A 73 -11.06 -31.57 -17.03
CA ALA A 73 -10.96 -30.38 -17.86
C ALA A 73 -10.67 -29.17 -16.96
N ALA A 74 -9.43 -28.66 -17.02
CA ALA A 74 -8.96 -27.52 -16.23
C ALA A 74 -7.88 -26.77 -17.02
N ARG A 75 -7.82 -25.44 -16.87
CA ARG A 75 -6.82 -24.62 -17.56
C ARG A 75 -5.41 -24.93 -17.08
N ASP A 76 -5.27 -25.20 -15.79
CA ASP A 76 -4.00 -25.47 -15.13
C ASP A 76 -4.17 -26.27 -13.84
N VAL A 77 -3.05 -26.73 -13.28
CA VAL A 77 -2.99 -27.50 -12.02
C VAL A 77 -3.69 -26.78 -10.86
N PRO A 78 -3.52 -25.46 -10.66
CA PRO A 78 -4.27 -24.76 -9.64
C PRO A 78 -5.79 -24.81 -9.78
N GLU A 79 -6.35 -24.73 -11.00
CA GLU A 79 -7.81 -24.83 -11.20
C GLU A 79 -8.32 -26.22 -10.80
N VAL A 80 -7.56 -27.28 -11.13
CA VAL A 80 -7.87 -28.65 -10.68
C VAL A 80 -7.92 -28.73 -9.15
N ILE A 81 -6.95 -28.13 -8.46
CA ILE A 81 -6.88 -28.14 -6.99
C ILE A 81 -8.06 -27.40 -6.38
N GLU A 82 -8.52 -26.29 -6.98
CA GLU A 82 -9.70 -25.56 -6.52
C GLU A 82 -10.99 -26.35 -6.74
N GLN A 83 -11.16 -26.98 -7.90
CA GLN A 83 -12.29 -27.85 -8.19
C GLN A 83 -12.33 -29.03 -7.21
N PHE A 84 -11.20 -29.71 -7.01
CA PHE A 84 -11.08 -30.82 -6.07
C PHE A 84 -11.42 -30.40 -4.64
N ALA A 85 -10.85 -29.29 -4.16
CA ALA A 85 -11.11 -28.79 -2.80
C ALA A 85 -12.54 -28.27 -2.60
N ALA A 86 -13.32 -28.06 -3.68
CA ALA A 86 -14.72 -27.68 -3.59
C ALA A 86 -15.64 -28.90 -3.40
N THR A 87 -15.29 -30.05 -3.98
CA THR A 87 -16.06 -31.31 -3.89
C THR A 87 -15.56 -32.25 -2.80
N HIS A 88 -14.27 -32.23 -2.49
CA HIS A 88 -13.61 -33.13 -1.55
C HIS A 88 -12.87 -32.37 -0.45
N ALA A 89 -12.72 -33.00 0.72
CA ALA A 89 -11.95 -32.46 1.84
C ALA A 89 -10.68 -33.31 2.08
N PRO A 90 -9.64 -33.17 1.23
CA PRO A 90 -8.43 -33.99 1.34
C PRO A 90 -7.69 -33.72 2.65
N ILE A 91 -6.99 -34.75 3.14
CA ILE A 91 -6.04 -34.59 4.24
C ILE A 91 -4.80 -33.85 3.75
N LEU A 92 -4.37 -34.14 2.51
CA LEU A 92 -3.25 -33.50 1.83
C LEU A 92 -3.44 -33.55 0.31
N ALA A 93 -3.23 -32.42 -0.34
CA ALA A 93 -3.05 -32.34 -1.79
C ALA A 93 -1.56 -32.20 -2.12
N VAL A 94 -1.09 -32.88 -3.17
CA VAL A 94 0.26 -32.87 -3.71
C VAL A 94 0.18 -32.28 -5.11
N ALA A 95 0.93 -31.22 -5.35
CA ALA A 95 0.98 -30.55 -6.65
C ALA A 95 2.39 -30.69 -7.23
N ALA A 96 2.55 -31.49 -8.28
CA ALA A 96 3.81 -31.67 -8.99
C ALA A 96 3.93 -30.65 -10.12
N VAL A 97 4.87 -29.72 -10.00
CA VAL A 97 4.99 -28.58 -10.93
C VAL A 97 6.43 -28.44 -11.39
N ASP A 98 6.62 -28.32 -12.71
CA ASP A 98 7.93 -28.02 -13.27
C ASP A 98 8.34 -26.57 -12.95
N GLY A 99 9.64 -26.33 -12.72
CA GLY A 99 10.14 -25.02 -12.29
C GLY A 99 9.74 -23.85 -13.19
N ALA A 100 9.50 -24.08 -14.49
CA ALA A 100 9.05 -23.08 -15.45
C ALA A 100 7.64 -22.52 -15.15
N ASP A 101 6.73 -23.37 -14.66
CA ASP A 101 5.31 -23.04 -14.42
C ASP A 101 5.10 -22.23 -13.13
N THR A 102 6.12 -22.19 -12.26
CA THR A 102 6.09 -21.46 -10.98
C THR A 102 6.07 -19.93 -11.14
N SER A 103 6.30 -19.43 -12.35
CA SER A 103 6.30 -18.00 -12.67
C SER A 103 4.89 -17.41 -12.84
N THR A 104 3.87 -18.26 -13.02
CA THR A 104 2.50 -17.82 -13.28
C THR A 104 1.91 -17.06 -12.07
N PRO A 105 1.08 -16.02 -12.30
CA PRO A 105 0.38 -15.33 -11.22
C PRO A 105 -0.53 -16.26 -10.41
N TYR A 106 -1.13 -17.24 -11.08
CA TYR A 106 -2.10 -18.16 -10.50
C TYR A 106 -1.44 -19.18 -9.56
N PHE A 107 -0.26 -19.72 -9.93
CA PHE A 107 0.55 -20.54 -9.03
C PHE A 107 0.91 -19.77 -7.74
N ARG A 108 1.36 -18.51 -7.87
CA ARG A 108 1.69 -17.67 -6.70
C ARG A 108 0.49 -17.45 -5.78
N ASN A 109 -0.72 -17.31 -6.34
CA ASN A 109 -1.95 -17.17 -5.55
C ASN A 109 -2.27 -18.43 -4.77
N LEU A 110 -2.18 -19.58 -5.43
CA LEU A 110 -2.50 -20.87 -4.84
C LEU A 110 -1.55 -21.20 -3.69
N VAL A 111 -0.25 -20.95 -3.88
CA VAL A 111 0.75 -21.16 -2.83
C VAL A 111 0.55 -20.20 -1.64
N ALA A 112 0.13 -18.95 -1.90
CA ALA A 112 -0.11 -17.94 -0.87
C ALA A 112 -1.37 -18.19 -0.05
N ALA A 113 -2.40 -18.75 -0.68
CA ALA A 113 -3.73 -18.85 -0.12
C ALA A 113 -4.42 -20.16 -0.58
N PRO A 114 -3.86 -21.33 -0.24
CA PRO A 114 -4.40 -22.59 -0.74
C PRO A 114 -5.79 -22.87 -0.14
N PRO A 115 -6.67 -23.57 -0.89
CA PRO A 115 -8.00 -23.94 -0.41
C PRO A 115 -7.96 -25.06 0.62
N CYS A 116 -6.95 -25.93 0.58
CA CYS A 116 -6.73 -27.08 1.46
C CYS A 116 -5.27 -27.12 1.93
N ARG A 117 -4.89 -28.15 2.71
CA ARG A 117 -3.47 -28.42 3.00
C ARG A 117 -2.81 -28.90 1.72
N LEU A 118 -1.84 -28.14 1.25
CA LEU A 118 -1.24 -28.34 -0.06
C LEU A 118 0.27 -28.49 0.08
N LEU A 119 0.81 -29.49 -0.59
CA LEU A 119 2.22 -29.75 -0.68
C LEU A 119 2.65 -29.60 -2.14
N PHE A 120 3.47 -28.60 -2.43
CA PHE A 120 4.02 -28.44 -3.77
C PHE A 120 5.34 -29.17 -3.88
N MET A 121 5.45 -30.01 -4.89
CA MET A 121 6.69 -30.66 -5.29
C MET A 121 7.20 -29.99 -6.55
N VAL A 122 8.27 -29.21 -6.41
CA VAL A 122 8.90 -28.50 -7.51
C VAL A 122 10.17 -29.23 -7.93
N ASN A 123 10.37 -29.41 -9.24
CA ASN A 123 11.49 -30.16 -9.82
C ASN A 123 11.60 -31.60 -9.28
N ALA A 124 10.50 -32.36 -9.36
CA ALA A 124 10.47 -33.74 -8.88
C ALA A 124 11.56 -34.61 -9.55
N PRO A 125 12.38 -35.35 -8.77
CA PRO A 125 13.41 -36.21 -9.33
C PRO A 125 12.79 -37.46 -9.95
N ALA A 126 13.49 -38.06 -10.93
CA ALA A 126 13.01 -39.28 -11.60
C ALA A 126 12.88 -40.49 -10.66
N SER A 127 13.62 -40.51 -9.55
CA SER A 127 13.45 -41.44 -8.44
C SER A 127 13.42 -40.68 -7.12
N PHE A 128 12.44 -40.97 -6.27
CA PHE A 128 12.28 -40.28 -5.00
C PHE A 128 12.77 -41.18 -3.85
N SER A 129 13.99 -40.94 -3.35
CA SER A 129 14.57 -41.64 -2.18
C SER A 129 15.57 -40.72 -1.48
N PRO A 130 15.08 -39.68 -0.79
CA PRO A 130 15.95 -38.66 -0.21
C PRO A 130 16.81 -39.23 0.93
N SER A 131 18.13 -39.04 0.83
CA SER A 131 19.07 -39.46 1.87
C SER A 131 19.46 -38.28 2.76
N ARG A 132 19.51 -37.06 2.21
CA ARG A 132 19.83 -35.84 2.94
C ARG A 132 18.73 -34.81 2.76
N ILE A 133 18.00 -34.50 3.83
CA ILE A 133 16.84 -33.60 3.83
C ILE A 133 17.21 -32.33 4.59
N LEU A 134 17.01 -31.16 3.96
CA LEU A 134 17.13 -29.85 4.59
C LEU A 134 15.74 -29.30 4.91
N VAL A 135 15.46 -28.98 6.18
CA VAL A 135 14.22 -28.32 6.61
C VAL A 135 14.53 -26.87 6.95
N ALA A 136 14.07 -25.94 6.12
CA ALA A 136 14.29 -24.51 6.30
C ALA A 136 13.22 -23.92 7.23
N VAL A 137 13.62 -23.53 8.44
CA VAL A 137 12.73 -23.06 9.51
C VAL A 137 12.61 -21.53 9.46
N ASN A 138 11.43 -21.02 9.13
CA ASN A 138 11.16 -19.58 9.08
C ASN A 138 11.07 -18.99 10.52
N ARG A 139 11.72 -17.84 10.74
CA ARG A 139 11.78 -17.11 12.01
C ARG A 139 10.41 -16.77 12.60
N PHE A 140 9.39 -16.54 11.76
CA PHE A 140 8.04 -16.13 12.20
C PHE A 140 7.04 -17.30 12.38
N GLY A 141 7.31 -18.46 11.78
CA GLY A 141 6.42 -19.62 11.83
C GLY A 141 6.67 -20.57 13.01
N GLY A 142 7.85 -20.49 13.61
CA GLY A 142 8.32 -21.56 14.49
C GLY A 142 8.49 -22.89 13.72
N LEU A 143 9.10 -23.87 14.37
CA LEU A 143 9.18 -25.23 13.83
C LEU A 143 7.76 -25.83 13.83
N SER A 144 7.11 -25.89 12.68
CA SER A 144 5.72 -26.32 12.63
C SER A 144 5.61 -27.83 12.84
N GLU A 145 4.52 -28.26 13.49
CA GLU A 145 4.27 -29.69 13.73
C GLU A 145 4.15 -30.48 12.41
N GLY A 146 3.63 -29.82 11.37
CA GLY A 146 3.54 -30.37 10.02
C GLY A 146 4.90 -30.57 9.35
N ASP A 147 5.83 -29.61 9.44
CA ASP A 147 7.13 -29.72 8.76
C ASP A 147 8.00 -30.80 9.41
N VAL A 148 7.93 -30.91 10.73
CA VAL A 148 8.66 -31.93 11.50
C VAL A 148 8.07 -33.31 11.23
N SER A 149 6.75 -33.44 11.28
CA SER A 149 6.06 -34.69 10.99
C SER A 149 6.34 -35.15 9.56
N LEU A 150 6.28 -34.24 8.58
CA LEU A 150 6.56 -34.55 7.18
C LEU A 150 8.03 -34.94 6.97
N ALA A 151 8.97 -34.20 7.57
CA ALA A 151 10.40 -34.53 7.47
C ALA A 151 10.72 -35.90 8.06
N TYR A 152 10.10 -36.26 9.20
CA TYR A 152 10.28 -37.58 9.79
C TYR A 152 9.55 -38.69 9.04
N GLN A 153 8.36 -38.42 8.49
CA GLN A 153 7.66 -39.36 7.61
C GLN A 153 8.53 -39.69 6.40
N LEU A 154 9.18 -38.69 5.82
CA LEU A 154 10.11 -38.88 4.71
C LEU A 154 11.37 -39.65 5.14
N ALA A 155 11.94 -39.31 6.30
CA ALA A 155 13.11 -40.03 6.83
C ALA A 155 12.81 -41.49 7.20
N ALA A 156 11.57 -41.83 7.56
CA ALA A 156 11.14 -43.19 7.86
C ALA A 156 11.17 -44.12 6.64
N THR A 157 11.24 -43.57 5.43
CA THR A 157 11.09 -44.33 4.18
C THR A 157 12.41 -44.93 3.65
N GLY A 158 13.56 -44.61 4.26
CA GLY A 158 14.87 -45.10 3.85
C GLY A 158 15.84 -45.28 5.02
N PRO A 159 16.52 -46.43 5.16
CA PRO A 159 17.53 -46.60 6.20
C PRO A 159 18.71 -45.65 5.94
N GLY A 160 19.05 -44.82 6.94
CA GLY A 160 20.22 -43.91 6.89
C GLY A 160 19.92 -42.45 6.49
N THR A 161 18.65 -42.06 6.34
CA THR A 161 18.29 -40.66 6.04
C THR A 161 18.71 -39.69 7.16
N HIS A 162 19.36 -38.60 6.79
CA HIS A 162 19.79 -37.52 7.67
C HIS A 162 18.92 -36.28 7.46
N VAL A 163 18.37 -35.73 8.55
CA VAL A 163 17.52 -34.54 8.51
C VAL A 163 18.24 -33.36 9.18
N THR A 164 18.46 -32.29 8.43
CA THR A 164 19.10 -31.07 8.92
C THR A 164 18.06 -29.96 9.03
N PHE A 165 17.91 -29.37 10.21
CA PHE A 165 17.04 -28.21 10.43
C PHE A 165 17.85 -26.93 10.38
N LEU A 166 17.62 -26.12 9.34
CA LEU A 166 18.30 -24.85 9.13
C LEU A 166 17.44 -23.69 9.62
N GLN A 167 18.01 -22.83 10.46
CA GLN A 167 17.42 -21.55 10.81
C GLN A 167 18.32 -20.39 10.40
N VAL A 168 17.80 -19.50 9.56
CA VAL A 168 18.52 -18.31 9.11
C VAL A 168 18.27 -17.15 10.07
N VAL A 169 19.34 -16.51 10.53
CA VAL A 169 19.32 -15.34 11.42
C VAL A 169 19.97 -14.12 10.74
N GLY A 170 19.70 -12.93 11.28
CA GLY A 170 20.26 -11.70 10.73
C GLY A 170 21.77 -11.61 10.90
N PRO A 171 22.47 -10.85 10.04
CA PRO A 171 23.93 -10.76 10.04
C PRO A 171 24.47 -10.12 11.33
N ASP A 172 23.68 -9.25 11.96
CA ASP A 172 24.05 -8.53 13.20
C ASP A 172 23.73 -9.32 14.48
N THR A 173 23.25 -10.57 14.36
CA THR A 173 22.90 -11.42 15.52
C THR A 173 24.19 -11.83 16.25
N SER A 174 24.22 -11.64 17.57
CA SER A 174 25.40 -11.97 18.39
C SER A 174 25.64 -13.49 18.47
N ALA A 175 26.86 -13.91 18.82
CA ALA A 175 27.20 -15.32 18.96
C ALA A 175 26.41 -16.00 20.10
N GLU A 176 26.16 -15.27 21.20
CA GLU A 176 25.36 -15.75 22.33
C GLU A 176 23.89 -15.97 21.93
N GLU A 177 23.29 -15.02 21.20
CA GLU A 177 21.93 -15.17 20.67
C GLU A 177 21.82 -16.34 19.69
N CYS A 178 22.83 -16.57 18.84
CA CYS A 178 22.85 -17.72 17.92
C CYS A 178 22.83 -19.05 18.69
N ALA A 179 23.69 -19.18 19.72
CA ALA A 179 23.75 -20.39 20.54
C ALA A 179 22.44 -20.64 21.32
N GLU A 180 21.78 -19.57 21.79
CA GLU A 180 20.47 -19.70 22.43
C GLU A 180 19.38 -20.14 21.44
N ILE A 181 19.39 -19.61 20.22
CA ILE A 181 18.47 -20.01 19.15
C ILE A 181 18.69 -21.48 18.77
N GLU A 182 19.94 -21.89 18.57
CA GLU A 182 20.32 -23.27 18.26
C GLU A 182 19.82 -24.23 19.35
N LYS A 183 20.08 -23.90 20.63
CA LYS A 183 19.61 -24.70 21.77
C LYS A 183 18.08 -24.84 21.79
N ARG A 184 17.34 -23.74 21.61
CA ARG A 184 15.86 -23.75 21.56
C ARG A 184 15.31 -24.53 20.37
N LEU A 185 16.03 -24.55 19.25
CA LEU A 185 15.64 -25.33 18.08
C LEU A 185 15.94 -26.83 18.31
N ALA A 186 17.11 -27.16 18.83
CA ALA A 186 17.50 -28.52 19.18
C ALA A 186 16.59 -29.16 20.24
N GLU A 187 16.15 -28.39 21.24
CA GLU A 187 15.16 -28.85 22.23
C GLU A 187 13.81 -29.21 21.56
N ARG A 188 13.30 -28.33 20.68
CA ARG A 188 12.04 -28.56 19.95
C ARG A 188 12.10 -29.75 18.98
N VAL A 189 13.26 -29.99 18.38
CA VAL A 189 13.49 -31.17 17.53
C VAL A 189 13.58 -32.45 18.39
N ARG A 190 14.28 -32.40 19.53
CA ARG A 190 14.44 -33.56 20.43
C ARG A 190 13.14 -34.03 21.08
N GLU A 191 12.26 -33.11 21.48
CA GLU A 191 10.97 -33.46 22.10
C GLU A 191 10.05 -34.27 21.17
N ARG A 192 10.28 -34.22 19.85
CA ARG A 192 9.39 -34.78 18.81
C ARG A 192 9.95 -36.02 18.10
N ARG A 193 10.94 -36.68 18.71
CA ARG A 193 11.81 -37.68 18.07
C ARG A 193 11.13 -39.00 17.64
N GLY A 194 11.59 -39.51 16.49
CA GLY A 194 11.80 -40.94 16.18
C GLY A 194 13.32 -41.27 16.08
N GLU A 195 13.68 -42.52 15.74
CA GLU A 195 15.04 -43.11 15.71
C GLU A 195 16.06 -42.51 14.70
N TYR A 196 15.92 -41.26 14.26
CA TYR A 196 16.65 -40.69 13.12
C TYR A 196 17.83 -39.77 13.51
N SER A 197 18.83 -39.71 12.61
CA SER A 197 19.95 -38.76 12.70
C SER A 197 19.45 -37.35 12.37
N THR A 198 19.57 -36.43 13.32
CA THR A 198 19.07 -35.04 13.20
C THR A 198 20.16 -34.07 13.58
N GLU A 199 20.32 -33.04 12.75
CA GLU A 199 21.28 -31.94 12.95
C GLU A 199 20.54 -30.60 12.91
N VAL A 200 21.06 -29.61 13.63
CA VAL A 200 20.56 -28.24 13.63
C VAL A 200 21.67 -27.32 13.15
N MET A 201 21.34 -26.45 12.19
CA MET A 201 22.28 -25.52 11.58
C MET A 201 21.74 -24.10 11.67
N ILE A 202 22.59 -23.14 12.03
CA ILE A 202 22.26 -21.72 12.09
C ILE A 202 23.10 -20.96 11.07
N GLU A 203 22.46 -20.28 10.12
CA GLU A 203 23.15 -19.52 9.07
C GLU A 203 22.90 -18.02 9.21
N ARG A 204 23.94 -17.21 9.00
CA ARG A 204 23.85 -15.75 9.15
C ARG A 204 23.78 -15.10 7.78
N ALA A 205 22.59 -14.67 7.39
CA ALA A 205 22.40 -14.08 6.08
C ALA A 205 21.59 -12.78 6.13
N ARG A 206 21.72 -11.97 5.09
CA ARG A 206 20.98 -10.69 4.98
C ARG A 206 19.49 -10.91 4.74
N SER A 207 19.10 -12.07 4.19
CA SER A 207 17.72 -12.51 4.05
C SER A 207 17.61 -14.02 4.26
N PHE A 208 16.42 -14.50 4.63
CA PHE A 208 16.12 -15.92 4.73
C PHE A 208 16.49 -16.69 3.45
N GLU A 209 16.11 -16.14 2.29
CA GLU A 209 16.35 -16.76 0.98
C GLU A 209 17.84 -16.95 0.68
N VAL A 210 18.63 -15.90 0.94
CA VAL A 210 20.09 -15.94 0.72
C VAL A 210 20.72 -16.94 1.68
N GLY A 211 20.28 -17.00 2.94
CA GLY A 211 20.83 -17.96 3.90
C GLY A 211 20.49 -19.42 3.56
N VAL A 212 19.29 -19.69 3.03
CA VAL A 212 18.97 -21.05 2.54
C VAL A 212 19.82 -21.40 1.32
N LEU A 213 20.04 -20.46 0.39
CA LEU A 213 20.89 -20.69 -0.79
C LEU A 213 22.38 -20.85 -0.44
N GLU A 214 22.90 -20.08 0.51
CA GLU A 214 24.28 -20.18 1.01
C GLU A 214 24.52 -21.52 1.72
N ALA A 215 23.50 -22.03 2.41
CA ALA A 215 23.51 -23.36 3.02
C ALA A 215 23.38 -24.53 2.03
N LEU A 216 22.90 -24.27 0.80
CA LEU A 216 22.75 -25.29 -0.23
C LEU A 216 24.04 -25.39 -1.07
N GLU A 217 25.07 -26.02 -0.52
CA GLU A 217 26.24 -26.42 -1.34
C GLU A 217 25.83 -27.50 -2.37
N PRO A 218 26.38 -27.47 -3.60
CA PRO A 218 26.03 -28.44 -4.63
C PRO A 218 26.32 -29.88 -4.19
N GLY A 219 25.27 -30.69 -4.03
CA GLY A 219 25.36 -32.11 -3.68
C GLY A 219 25.23 -32.44 -2.19
N ASP A 220 25.03 -31.44 -1.32
CA ASP A 220 24.88 -31.69 0.11
C ASP A 220 23.46 -32.10 0.53
N PHE A 221 22.43 -31.68 -0.21
CA PHE A 221 21.05 -32.01 0.07
C PHE A 221 20.30 -32.45 -1.18
N ASP A 222 19.53 -33.53 -1.06
CA ASP A 222 18.73 -34.10 -2.16
C ASP A 222 17.30 -33.54 -2.17
N LEU A 223 16.87 -32.95 -1.05
CA LEU A 223 15.52 -32.46 -0.84
C LEU A 223 15.50 -31.28 0.14
N VAL A 224 14.81 -30.21 -0.23
CA VAL A 224 14.56 -29.06 0.65
C VAL A 224 13.08 -29.02 1.01
N ILE A 225 12.78 -28.87 2.29
CA ILE A 225 11.43 -28.68 2.82
C ILE A 225 11.34 -27.26 3.37
N GLY A 226 10.35 -26.49 2.90
CA GLY A 226 10.04 -25.16 3.41
C GLY A 226 8.56 -25.01 3.73
N ASP A 227 8.23 -24.22 4.76
CA ASP A 227 6.85 -23.81 5.05
C ASP A 227 6.56 -22.44 4.43
N THR A 228 5.30 -22.19 4.13
CA THR A 228 4.81 -20.87 3.76
C THR A 228 4.39 -20.07 5.01
N PRO A 229 4.56 -18.73 5.00
CA PRO A 229 4.28 -17.92 6.18
C PRO A 229 2.83 -18.04 6.70
N ARG A 230 2.70 -18.40 7.98
CA ARG A 230 1.43 -18.68 8.65
C ARG A 230 0.67 -17.45 9.17
N SER A 231 1.34 -16.32 9.40
CA SER A 231 0.77 -15.22 10.21
C SER A 231 0.46 -13.94 9.44
N GLY A 232 -0.81 -13.56 9.37
CA GLY A 232 -1.26 -12.20 9.04
C GLY A 232 -1.30 -11.85 7.54
N LEU A 233 -2.31 -11.07 7.15
CA LEU A 233 -2.50 -10.60 5.77
C LEU A 233 -1.26 -9.86 5.24
N ILE A 234 -0.63 -9.03 6.08
CA ILE A 234 0.55 -8.23 5.74
C ILE A 234 1.77 -9.11 5.42
N ALA A 235 2.05 -10.15 6.23
CA ALA A 235 3.19 -11.03 5.96
C ALA A 235 3.00 -11.81 4.64
N ARG A 236 1.76 -12.25 4.36
CA ARG A 236 1.41 -12.94 3.11
C ARG A 236 1.40 -12.03 1.89
N LEU A 237 1.08 -10.74 2.06
CA LEU A 237 1.18 -9.72 1.02
C LEU A 237 2.64 -9.30 0.76
N SER A 238 3.49 -9.34 1.79
CA SER A 238 4.89 -8.92 1.68
C SER A 238 5.81 -10.03 1.18
N GLU A 239 5.64 -11.26 1.69
CA GLU A 239 6.51 -12.39 1.44
C GLU A 239 6.21 -13.05 0.10
N ARG A 240 7.17 -12.99 -0.83
CA ARG A 240 7.19 -13.96 -1.92
C ARG A 240 7.38 -15.31 -1.24
N ILE A 241 6.45 -16.24 -1.47
CA ILE A 241 6.72 -17.64 -1.17
C ILE A 241 8.02 -18.01 -1.89
N LEU A 242 8.88 -18.78 -1.21
CA LEU A 242 10.25 -19.13 -1.59
C LEU A 242 10.59 -18.90 -3.07
N PRO A 243 11.62 -18.12 -3.39
CA PRO A 243 11.71 -17.39 -4.65
C PRO A 243 12.07 -18.30 -5.81
N ALA A 244 11.78 -17.80 -7.01
CA ALA A 244 12.28 -18.30 -8.28
C ALA A 244 13.78 -18.69 -8.26
N ARG A 245 14.61 -18.10 -7.39
CA ARG A 245 16.03 -18.46 -7.22
C ARG A 245 16.25 -19.83 -6.57
N LEU A 246 15.46 -20.21 -5.56
CA LEU A 246 15.50 -21.55 -4.97
C LEU A 246 14.99 -22.59 -5.98
N ILE A 247 13.91 -22.25 -6.69
CA ILE A 247 13.35 -23.09 -7.76
C ILE A 247 14.35 -23.24 -8.93
N ALA A 248 15.09 -22.17 -9.27
CA ALA A 248 16.08 -22.18 -10.33
C ALA A 248 17.37 -22.95 -9.98
N ASN A 249 17.64 -23.20 -8.69
CA ASN A 249 18.80 -24.00 -8.27
C ASN A 249 18.66 -25.50 -8.64
N GLY A 250 17.46 -25.93 -9.05
CA GLY A 250 17.22 -27.28 -9.57
C GLY A 250 17.08 -28.38 -8.51
N THR A 251 17.39 -28.09 -7.25
CA THR A 251 17.15 -29.01 -6.12
C THR A 251 15.65 -29.26 -5.95
N PRO A 252 15.21 -30.53 -5.76
CA PRO A 252 13.82 -30.83 -5.43
C PRO A 252 13.36 -30.07 -4.19
N LEU A 253 12.24 -29.36 -4.31
CA LEU A 253 11.70 -28.52 -3.25
C LEU A 253 10.27 -28.96 -2.91
N LEU A 254 10.04 -29.20 -1.61
CA LEU A 254 8.73 -29.44 -1.03
C LEU A 254 8.28 -28.20 -0.26
N LEU A 255 7.17 -27.60 -0.70
CA LEU A 255 6.55 -26.47 -0.01
C LEU A 255 5.26 -26.91 0.67
N TYR A 256 5.18 -26.70 1.97
CA TYR A 256 3.96 -26.93 2.72
C TYR A 256 3.16 -25.64 2.85
N SER A 257 1.86 -25.71 2.54
CA SER A 257 0.94 -24.58 2.65
C SER A 257 -0.33 -24.97 3.39
N GLN A 258 -0.73 -24.14 4.37
CA GLN A 258 -1.92 -24.34 5.18
C GLN A 258 -3.13 -23.59 4.60
N PRO A 259 -4.35 -24.14 4.73
CA PRO A 259 -5.55 -23.52 4.21
C PRO A 259 -5.81 -22.16 4.84
N THR A 260 -6.40 -21.26 4.05
CA THR A 260 -6.68 -19.89 4.45
C THR A 260 -8.18 -19.60 4.45
N GLY A 261 -8.64 -18.76 5.38
CA GLY A 261 -10.05 -18.41 5.47
C GLY A 261 -10.57 -17.77 4.17
N ARG A 262 -11.85 -18.02 3.82
CA ARG A 262 -12.48 -17.54 2.57
C ARG A 262 -12.27 -16.04 2.33
N THR A 263 -12.35 -15.22 3.36
CA THR A 263 -12.15 -13.77 3.29
C THR A 263 -10.73 -13.39 2.85
N ALA A 264 -9.72 -14.08 3.37
CA ALA A 264 -8.32 -13.85 3.01
C ALA A 264 -8.05 -14.22 1.54
N ARG A 265 -8.64 -15.31 1.03
CA ARG A 265 -8.52 -15.70 -0.39
C ARG A 265 -9.05 -14.64 -1.34
N ILE A 266 -10.23 -14.09 -1.06
CA ILE A 266 -10.84 -13.05 -1.91
C ILE A 266 -9.97 -11.79 -1.91
N VAL A 267 -9.50 -11.34 -0.75
CA VAL A 267 -8.65 -10.15 -0.64
C VAL A 267 -7.32 -10.34 -1.37
N LEU A 268 -6.65 -11.49 -1.18
CA LEU A 268 -5.38 -11.80 -1.83
C LEU A 268 -5.52 -11.99 -3.35
N GLY A 269 -6.61 -12.62 -3.81
CA GLY A 269 -6.90 -12.77 -5.24
C GLY A 269 -7.12 -11.41 -5.93
N LEU A 270 -7.94 -10.55 -5.32
CA LEU A 270 -8.19 -9.20 -5.83
C LEU A 270 -6.92 -8.34 -5.86
N TRP A 271 -6.09 -8.47 -4.82
CA TRP A 271 -4.78 -7.82 -4.74
C TRP A 271 -3.88 -8.23 -5.91
N ASN A 272 -3.76 -9.53 -6.20
CA ASN A 272 -2.87 -9.99 -7.27
C ASN A 272 -3.36 -9.62 -8.68
N VAL A 273 -4.67 -9.44 -8.89
CA VAL A 273 -5.21 -8.86 -10.14
C VAL A 273 -4.81 -7.38 -10.28
N ILE A 274 -4.94 -6.59 -9.21
CA ILE A 274 -4.58 -5.16 -9.20
C ILE A 274 -3.06 -4.97 -9.40
N TYR A 275 -2.24 -5.86 -8.83
CA TYR A 275 -0.78 -5.82 -8.95
C TYR A 275 -0.25 -6.44 -10.25
N GLY A 276 -1.00 -7.35 -10.89
CA GLY A 276 -0.62 -7.96 -12.17
C GLY A 276 -0.72 -7.01 -13.37
N GLY A 277 -1.43 -5.88 -13.24
CA GLY A 277 -1.69 -4.93 -14.33
C GLY A 277 -0.55 -3.93 -14.62
N ILE A 278 0.46 -3.80 -13.76
CA ILE A 278 1.60 -2.91 -13.98
C ILE A 278 2.88 -3.75 -14.06
N PRO A 279 3.66 -3.67 -15.15
CA PRO A 279 4.92 -4.41 -15.26
C PRO A 279 5.86 -3.99 -14.13
N SER A 280 6.20 -4.95 -13.25
CA SER A 280 7.16 -4.74 -12.17
C SER A 280 8.50 -4.30 -12.76
N THR A 281 9.10 -3.26 -12.19
CA THR A 281 10.40 -2.77 -12.67
C THR A 281 11.48 -3.82 -12.40
N ASP A 282 12.27 -4.14 -13.44
CA ASP A 282 13.38 -5.09 -13.34
C ASP A 282 14.39 -4.67 -12.26
N GLU A 283 15.03 -5.63 -11.60
CA GLU A 283 15.86 -5.40 -10.40
C GLU A 283 17.01 -4.41 -10.69
N HIS A 284 17.63 -4.51 -11.86
CA HIS A 284 18.67 -3.58 -12.32
C HIS A 284 18.15 -2.15 -12.50
N SER A 285 16.90 -1.98 -12.92
CA SER A 285 16.28 -0.66 -13.08
C SER A 285 15.92 -0.03 -11.73
N ARG A 286 15.62 -0.83 -10.70
CA ARG A 286 15.29 -0.35 -9.34
C ARG A 286 16.48 0.30 -8.65
N VAL A 287 17.67 -0.28 -8.80
CA VAL A 287 18.91 0.31 -8.25
C VAL A 287 19.17 1.69 -8.85
N GLY A 288 19.01 1.82 -10.17
CA GLY A 288 19.15 3.10 -10.88
C GLY A 288 18.18 4.17 -10.37
N ILE A 289 16.88 3.81 -10.29
CA ILE A 289 15.85 4.72 -9.77
C ILE A 289 16.15 5.14 -8.33
N TYR A 290 16.57 4.22 -7.47
CA TYR A 290 16.95 4.55 -6.10
C TYR A 290 18.13 5.52 -6.04
N THR A 291 19.18 5.31 -6.86
CA THR A 291 20.33 6.22 -6.88
C THR A 291 19.96 7.61 -7.37
N ASP A 292 19.10 7.69 -8.39
CA ASP A 292 18.65 8.96 -8.96
C ASP A 292 17.79 9.73 -7.94
N VAL A 293 16.79 9.08 -7.35
CA VAL A 293 15.93 9.70 -6.33
C VAL A 293 16.73 10.14 -5.11
N ARG A 294 17.66 9.30 -4.63
CA ARG A 294 18.52 9.65 -3.49
C ARG A 294 19.40 10.85 -3.77
N ARG A 295 19.91 11.00 -4.99
CA ARG A 295 20.72 12.15 -5.40
C ARG A 295 19.86 13.41 -5.50
N SER A 296 18.72 13.33 -6.18
CA SER A 296 17.80 14.46 -6.36
C SER A 296 17.10 14.90 -5.07
N SER A 297 17.08 14.06 -4.03
CA SER A 297 16.51 14.39 -2.71
C SER A 297 17.45 15.21 -1.81
N ARG A 298 18.71 15.42 -2.20
CA ARG A 298 19.68 16.17 -1.40
C ARG A 298 19.50 17.67 -1.58
N ALA A 299 19.49 18.40 -0.47
CA ALA A 299 19.55 19.86 -0.47
C ALA A 299 21.00 20.33 -0.70
N ASP A 300 21.44 20.22 -1.96
CA ASP A 300 22.73 20.75 -2.44
C ASP A 300 22.62 22.26 -2.76
N ALA A 301 23.71 22.90 -3.17
CA ALA A 301 23.71 24.35 -3.46
C ALA A 301 22.67 24.73 -4.54
N ASP A 302 22.60 23.95 -5.62
CA ASP A 302 21.66 24.17 -6.73
C ASP A 302 20.20 24.12 -6.25
N TYR A 303 19.90 23.22 -5.31
CA TYR A 303 18.56 23.13 -4.70
C TYR A 303 18.17 24.44 -4.02
N PHE A 304 19.06 25.01 -3.20
CA PHE A 304 18.78 26.25 -2.49
C PHE A 304 18.70 27.46 -3.43
N VAL A 305 19.57 27.55 -4.45
CA VAL A 305 19.53 28.63 -5.43
C VAL A 305 18.22 28.61 -6.22
N MET A 306 17.86 27.46 -6.77
CA MET A 306 16.63 27.31 -7.57
C MET A 306 15.39 27.55 -6.72
N LEU A 307 15.36 27.04 -5.48
CA LEU A 307 14.27 27.28 -4.54
C LEU A 307 14.14 28.77 -4.19
N SER A 308 15.25 29.45 -3.91
CA SER A 308 15.25 30.86 -3.56
C SER A 308 14.70 31.73 -4.69
N LEU A 309 15.18 31.49 -5.91
CA LEU A 309 14.68 32.18 -7.11
C LEU A 309 13.19 31.91 -7.33
N SER A 310 12.77 30.64 -7.23
CA SER A 310 11.36 30.25 -7.38
C SER A 310 10.47 30.94 -6.33
N VAL A 311 10.87 30.98 -5.06
CA VAL A 311 10.10 31.64 -3.99
C VAL A 311 9.99 33.15 -4.21
N ILE A 312 11.07 33.81 -4.66
CA ILE A 312 11.02 35.25 -4.96
C ILE A 312 10.06 35.52 -6.13
N ILE A 313 10.17 34.76 -7.22
CA ILE A 313 9.28 34.92 -8.38
C ILE A 313 7.82 34.62 -7.99
N ALA A 314 7.58 33.58 -7.19
CA ALA A 314 6.24 33.25 -6.69
C ALA A 314 5.68 34.35 -5.80
N SER A 315 6.48 34.90 -4.88
CA SER A 315 6.07 35.98 -3.98
C SER A 315 5.68 37.23 -4.77
N LEU A 316 6.50 37.63 -5.75
CA LEU A 316 6.18 38.75 -6.64
C LEU A 316 4.96 38.47 -7.51
N GLY A 317 4.82 37.26 -8.05
CA GLY A 317 3.66 36.86 -8.85
C GLY A 317 2.36 36.90 -8.05
N LEU A 318 2.39 36.49 -6.78
CA LEU A 318 1.25 36.57 -5.87
C LEU A 318 0.87 38.03 -5.60
N LEU A 319 1.85 38.89 -5.28
CA LEU A 319 1.62 40.32 -5.02
C LEU A 319 1.15 41.09 -6.27
N LEU A 320 1.50 40.62 -7.46
CA LEU A 320 1.05 41.17 -8.74
C LEU A 320 -0.27 40.57 -9.24
N ASP A 321 -0.90 39.67 -8.47
CA ASP A 321 -2.10 38.92 -8.85
C ASP A 321 -1.96 38.17 -10.19
N SER A 322 -0.75 37.71 -10.52
CA SER A 322 -0.44 37.10 -11.82
C SER A 322 -0.30 35.58 -11.74
N ALA A 323 -1.39 34.89 -12.06
CA ALA A 323 -1.40 33.42 -12.13
C ALA A 323 -0.31 32.85 -13.06
N ALA A 324 -0.02 33.53 -14.18
CA ALA A 324 1.00 33.09 -15.14
C ALA A 324 2.42 33.13 -14.53
N VAL A 325 2.76 34.20 -13.80
CA VAL A 325 4.07 34.31 -13.12
C VAL A 325 4.18 33.29 -12.00
N VAL A 326 3.09 33.09 -11.25
CA VAL A 326 3.00 32.06 -10.20
C VAL A 326 3.24 30.66 -10.79
N ILE A 327 2.62 30.34 -11.93
CA ILE A 327 2.86 29.07 -12.65
C ILE A 327 4.30 28.96 -13.16
N GLY A 328 4.88 30.05 -13.67
CA GLY A 328 6.29 30.08 -14.09
C GLY A 328 7.24 29.79 -12.92
N ALA A 329 6.98 30.37 -11.75
CA ALA A 329 7.78 30.13 -10.55
C ALA A 329 7.75 28.66 -10.09
N MET A 330 6.58 28.04 -10.17
CA MET A 330 6.37 26.65 -9.81
C MET A 330 7.31 25.71 -10.61
N ILE A 331 7.44 25.90 -11.93
CA ILE A 331 8.22 25.02 -12.84
C ILE A 331 9.71 24.93 -12.43
N VAL A 332 10.24 26.00 -11.83
CA VAL A 332 11.65 26.11 -11.44
C VAL A 332 11.93 25.38 -10.12
N ALA A 333 10.91 25.10 -9.30
CA ALA A 333 11.09 24.68 -7.91
C ALA A 333 11.53 23.22 -7.75
N PRO A 334 12.66 22.93 -7.06
CA PRO A 334 13.14 21.56 -6.88
C PRO A 334 12.50 20.83 -5.68
N LEU A 335 11.50 21.44 -5.02
CA LEU A 335 11.02 20.99 -3.69
C LEU A 335 10.31 19.63 -3.72
N MET A 336 9.87 19.16 -4.88
CA MET A 336 9.20 17.88 -4.98
C MET A 336 10.14 16.67 -4.92
N GLN A 337 11.38 16.80 -5.43
CA GLN A 337 12.30 15.67 -5.51
C GLN A 337 12.58 15.05 -4.13
N PRO A 338 12.86 15.85 -3.07
CA PRO A 338 12.94 15.32 -1.72
C PRO A 338 11.66 14.63 -1.21
N ILE A 339 10.47 15.08 -1.61
CA ILE A 339 9.18 14.50 -1.16
C ILE A 339 8.95 13.15 -1.84
N ILE A 340 9.24 13.03 -3.13
CA ILE A 340 9.25 11.74 -3.84
C ILE A 340 10.25 10.80 -3.15
N GLY A 341 11.42 11.32 -2.74
CA GLY A 341 12.40 10.59 -1.93
C GLY A 341 11.87 10.09 -0.59
N ILE A 342 11.07 10.90 0.12
CA ILE A 342 10.37 10.46 1.33
C ILE A 342 9.43 9.30 0.98
N GLY A 343 8.61 9.43 -0.06
CA GLY A 343 7.70 8.36 -0.50
C GLY A 343 8.43 7.04 -0.80
N LEU A 344 9.55 7.11 -1.53
CA LEU A 344 10.41 5.95 -1.81
C LEU A 344 11.08 5.39 -0.54
N GLY A 345 11.47 6.27 0.39
CA GLY A 345 12.02 5.90 1.68
C GLY A 345 11.01 5.13 2.54
N ILE A 346 9.74 5.58 2.56
CA ILE A 346 8.64 4.89 3.25
C ILE A 346 8.42 3.53 2.59
N SER A 347 8.29 3.47 1.26
CA SER A 347 7.95 2.23 0.55
C SER A 347 9.00 1.14 0.72
N MET A 348 10.29 1.49 0.77
CA MET A 348 11.38 0.52 0.97
C MET A 348 11.76 0.30 2.45
N GLY A 349 11.21 1.06 3.39
CA GLY A 349 11.67 1.05 4.79
C GLY A 349 13.12 1.56 4.95
N ASN A 350 13.51 2.57 4.17
CA ASN A 350 14.86 3.13 4.20
C ASN A 350 14.90 4.41 5.05
N GLY A 351 15.22 4.25 6.34
CA GLY A 351 15.32 5.35 7.30
C GLY A 351 16.29 6.47 6.88
N ARG A 352 17.40 6.14 6.24
CA ARG A 352 18.38 7.13 5.78
C ARG A 352 17.83 7.99 4.65
N LEU A 353 17.05 7.40 3.73
CA LEU A 353 16.42 8.17 2.66
C LEU A 353 15.31 9.08 3.20
N LEU A 354 14.56 8.61 4.21
CA LEU A 354 13.59 9.44 4.95
C LEU A 354 14.27 10.65 5.59
N GLU A 355 15.36 10.46 6.32
CA GLU A 355 16.11 11.55 6.96
C GLU A 355 16.63 12.56 5.94
N ILE A 356 17.19 12.10 4.81
CA ILE A 356 17.66 12.98 3.74
C ILE A 356 16.49 13.78 3.16
N GLY A 357 15.39 13.12 2.79
CA GLY A 357 14.23 13.77 2.19
C GLY A 357 13.57 14.78 3.13
N THR A 358 13.21 14.35 4.35
CA THR A 358 12.60 15.21 5.37
C THR A 358 13.51 16.36 5.76
N GLY A 359 14.81 16.11 5.95
CA GLY A 359 15.78 17.16 6.28
C GLY A 359 15.97 18.17 5.15
N SER A 360 15.93 17.75 3.89
CA SER A 360 15.95 18.65 2.73
C SER A 360 14.69 19.50 2.63
N VAL A 361 13.50 18.90 2.76
CA VAL A 361 12.22 19.63 2.75
C VAL A 361 12.18 20.65 3.88
N PHE A 362 12.54 20.26 5.11
CA PHE A 362 12.50 21.15 6.27
C PHE A 362 13.41 22.37 6.08
N ARG A 363 14.66 22.16 5.64
CA ARG A 363 15.59 23.27 5.33
C ARG A 363 15.08 24.14 4.19
N GLY A 364 14.49 23.55 3.15
CA GLY A 364 13.89 24.28 2.04
C GLY A 364 12.72 25.16 2.47
N VAL A 365 11.81 24.62 3.30
CA VAL A 365 10.68 25.37 3.87
C VAL A 365 11.18 26.54 4.71
N LEU A 366 12.19 26.36 5.56
CA LEU A 366 12.75 27.46 6.37
C LEU A 366 13.33 28.58 5.50
N VAL A 367 14.11 28.25 4.47
CA VAL A 367 14.67 29.23 3.54
C VAL A 367 13.57 29.94 2.77
N GLY A 368 12.60 29.18 2.24
CA GLY A 368 11.48 29.74 1.49
C GLY A 368 10.60 30.66 2.33
N LEU A 369 10.26 30.27 3.57
CA LEU A 369 9.54 31.13 4.51
C LEU A 369 10.29 32.42 4.80
N GLY A 370 11.60 32.33 5.08
CA GLY A 370 12.42 33.52 5.34
C GLY A 370 12.45 34.49 4.16
N LEU A 371 12.56 33.96 2.93
CA LEU A 371 12.59 34.78 1.72
C LEU A 371 11.23 35.39 1.37
N SER A 372 10.14 34.64 1.44
CA SER A 372 8.81 35.19 1.16
C SER A 372 8.37 36.19 2.23
N MET A 373 8.73 35.94 3.50
CA MET A 373 8.54 36.91 4.59
C MET A 373 9.36 38.18 4.38
N LEU A 374 10.62 38.07 3.91
CA LEU A 374 11.42 39.23 3.54
C LEU A 374 10.77 40.04 2.41
N VAL A 375 10.23 39.38 1.38
CA VAL A 375 9.50 40.06 0.29
C VAL A 375 8.25 40.77 0.82
N GLY A 376 7.50 40.12 1.71
CA GLY A 376 6.35 40.74 2.38
C GLY A 376 6.73 41.97 3.19
N PHE A 377 7.82 41.92 3.97
CA PHE A 377 8.30 43.08 4.73
C PHE A 377 8.81 44.23 3.85
N LEU A 378 9.33 43.93 2.67
CA LEU A 378 9.73 44.95 1.69
C LEU A 378 8.52 45.59 1.00
N THR A 379 7.33 45.01 1.14
CA THR A 379 6.09 45.49 0.52
C THR A 379 4.96 45.63 1.57
N PRO A 380 5.13 46.47 2.60
CA PRO A 380 4.18 46.55 3.72
C PRO A 380 2.81 47.14 3.35
N GLU A 381 2.72 47.83 2.22
CA GLU A 381 1.49 48.45 1.70
C GLU A 381 0.75 47.55 0.69
N ALA A 382 1.19 46.29 0.54
CA ALA A 382 0.54 45.34 -0.36
C ALA A 382 -0.85 44.95 0.13
N GLU A 383 -1.83 45.07 -0.75
CA GLU A 383 -3.18 44.53 -0.54
C GLU A 383 -3.20 43.01 -0.75
N ILE A 384 -4.18 42.34 -0.12
CA ILE A 384 -4.40 40.91 -0.32
C ILE A 384 -4.99 40.72 -1.73
N THR A 385 -4.19 40.15 -2.63
CA THR A 385 -4.64 39.84 -3.99
C THR A 385 -5.51 38.59 -4.03
N GLY A 386 -6.27 38.41 -5.12
CA GLY A 386 -7.08 37.21 -5.32
C GLY A 386 -6.23 35.93 -5.36
N GLN A 387 -5.02 35.99 -5.90
CA GLN A 387 -4.07 34.86 -5.87
C GLN A 387 -3.59 34.52 -4.46
N LEU A 388 -3.40 35.52 -3.58
CA LEU A 388 -3.05 35.29 -2.16
C LEU A 388 -4.22 34.67 -1.41
N ASP A 389 -5.41 35.27 -1.50
CA ASP A 389 -6.61 34.80 -0.79
C ASP A 389 -7.01 33.37 -1.19
N ALA A 390 -6.90 33.03 -2.48
CA ALA A 390 -7.15 31.67 -2.97
C ALA A 390 -6.26 30.60 -2.30
N ARG A 391 -5.10 30.97 -1.73
CA ARG A 391 -4.23 30.04 -0.98
C ARG A 391 -4.51 30.03 0.52
N GLY A 392 -5.22 31.04 1.05
CA GLY A 392 -5.72 31.07 2.43
C GLY A 392 -6.97 30.21 2.65
N GLN A 393 -7.61 29.75 1.57
CA GLN A 393 -8.86 29.00 1.62
C GLN A 393 -8.70 27.59 1.00
N PRO A 394 -7.98 26.67 1.67
CA PRO A 394 -7.72 25.33 1.14
C PRO A 394 -9.00 24.53 0.91
N GLN A 395 -9.12 23.91 -0.26
CA GLN A 395 -10.28 23.10 -0.63
C GLN A 395 -9.97 21.60 -0.69
N MET A 396 -11.01 20.78 -0.65
CA MET A 396 -10.87 19.33 -0.80
C MET A 396 -10.36 18.94 -2.21
N LEU A 397 -10.60 19.78 -3.21
CA LEU A 397 -10.08 19.59 -4.56
C LEU A 397 -8.55 19.72 -4.62
N ASP A 398 -7.95 20.61 -3.83
CA ASP A 398 -6.49 20.75 -3.76
C ASP A 398 -5.82 19.46 -3.28
N LEU A 399 -6.45 18.78 -2.31
CA LEU A 399 -6.00 17.48 -1.83
C LEU A 399 -6.01 16.42 -2.95
N MET A 400 -7.08 16.37 -3.74
CA MET A 400 -7.19 15.41 -4.85
C MET A 400 -6.14 15.67 -5.92
N ILE A 401 -5.87 16.95 -6.23
CA ILE A 401 -4.80 17.35 -7.14
C ILE A 401 -3.44 16.94 -6.57
N ALA A 402 -3.16 17.19 -5.29
CA ALA A 402 -1.89 16.83 -4.67
C ALA A 402 -1.66 15.30 -4.65
N LEU A 403 -2.70 14.50 -4.38
CA LEU A 403 -2.64 13.04 -4.48
C LEU A 403 -2.31 12.60 -5.92
N ALA A 404 -3.01 13.14 -6.91
CA ALA A 404 -2.76 12.82 -8.32
C ALA A 404 -1.34 13.22 -8.75
N SER A 405 -0.87 14.40 -8.35
CA SER A 405 0.49 14.88 -8.63
C SER A 405 1.57 14.01 -7.99
N GLY A 406 1.37 13.56 -6.74
CA GLY A 406 2.31 12.66 -6.06
C GLY A 406 2.38 11.27 -6.69
N ALA A 407 1.25 10.73 -7.12
CA ALA A 407 1.19 9.47 -7.86
C ALA A 407 1.86 9.62 -9.24
N ALA A 408 1.52 10.68 -9.98
CA ALA A 408 2.12 10.98 -11.28
C ALA A 408 3.64 11.18 -11.20
N GLY A 409 4.13 11.90 -10.19
CA GLY A 409 5.56 12.15 -9.97
C GLY A 409 6.34 10.88 -9.66
N ALA A 410 5.82 10.02 -8.76
CA ALA A 410 6.43 8.72 -8.47
C ALA A 410 6.40 7.78 -9.69
N TYR A 411 5.28 7.73 -10.41
CA TYR A 411 5.16 6.91 -11.63
C TYR A 411 6.11 7.37 -12.74
N ALA A 412 6.21 8.68 -12.96
CA ALA A 412 7.11 9.27 -13.95
C ALA A 412 8.59 8.99 -13.62
N THR A 413 8.93 9.00 -12.33
CA THR A 413 10.27 8.65 -11.84
C THR A 413 10.62 7.19 -12.12
N CYS A 414 9.64 6.29 -12.14
CA CYS A 414 9.84 4.89 -12.49
C CYS A 414 9.95 4.62 -14.00
N ARG A 415 9.55 5.57 -14.86
CA ARG A 415 9.49 5.37 -16.32
C ARG A 415 10.37 6.37 -17.07
N LYS A 416 11.55 5.90 -17.48
CA LYS A 416 12.48 6.61 -18.38
C LYS A 416 11.78 6.88 -19.72
N GLY A 417 11.21 8.07 -19.88
CA GLY A 417 10.43 8.48 -21.06
C GLY A 417 9.17 9.31 -20.76
N VAL A 418 8.63 9.22 -19.53
CA VAL A 418 7.50 10.07 -19.06
C VAL A 418 7.99 11.23 -18.18
N ALA A 419 9.19 11.06 -17.59
CA ALA A 419 9.78 11.96 -16.60
C ALA A 419 9.96 13.43 -17.05
N ASP A 420 10.19 13.70 -18.34
CA ASP A 420 10.69 15.01 -18.74
C ASP A 420 9.60 16.04 -19.11
N THR A 421 8.38 15.62 -19.47
CA THR A 421 7.36 16.55 -20.01
C THR A 421 6.06 16.62 -19.20
N VAL A 422 5.56 15.50 -18.66
CA VAL A 422 4.27 15.46 -17.94
C VAL A 422 4.47 15.70 -16.45
N ALA A 423 5.60 15.24 -15.91
CA ALA A 423 5.94 15.37 -14.51
C ALA A 423 6.13 16.85 -14.13
N GLY A 424 6.97 17.60 -14.84
CA GLY A 424 7.32 18.99 -14.48
C GLY A 424 6.14 19.95 -14.26
N VAL A 425 5.06 19.81 -15.06
CA VAL A 425 3.89 20.71 -14.99
C VAL A 425 2.95 20.34 -13.84
N ALA A 426 2.66 19.05 -13.61
CA ALA A 426 1.77 18.61 -12.53
C ALA A 426 2.42 18.69 -11.13
N ILE A 427 3.76 18.65 -11.08
CA ILE A 427 4.57 18.53 -9.87
C ILE A 427 4.76 19.84 -9.12
N ALA A 428 4.85 20.91 -9.89
CA ALA A 428 5.29 22.22 -9.49
C ALA A 428 4.21 23.03 -8.72
N VAL A 429 2.93 22.73 -8.98
CA VAL A 429 1.79 23.59 -8.65
C VAL A 429 1.47 23.70 -7.15
N ALA A 430 1.86 22.70 -6.36
CA ALA A 430 1.23 22.48 -5.06
C ALA A 430 1.95 23.10 -3.85
N LEU A 431 3.23 23.50 -3.95
CA LEU A 431 4.03 23.74 -2.72
C LEU A 431 4.61 25.15 -2.59
N VAL A 432 5.20 25.71 -3.65
CA VAL A 432 5.88 27.02 -3.55
C VAL A 432 4.91 28.18 -3.31
N PRO A 433 3.78 28.30 -4.01
CA PRO A 433 2.87 29.42 -3.75
C PRO A 433 2.30 29.39 -2.33
N PRO A 434 1.79 28.26 -1.80
CA PRO A 434 1.39 28.20 -0.38
C PRO A 434 2.52 28.59 0.56
N LEU A 435 3.76 28.11 0.33
CA LEU A 435 4.94 28.51 1.11
C LEU A 435 5.20 30.03 1.06
N ALA A 436 5.05 30.65 -0.11
CA ALA A 436 5.19 32.08 -0.29
C ALA A 436 4.07 32.85 0.41
N THR A 437 2.81 32.43 0.25
CA THR A 437 1.63 32.99 0.94
C THR A 437 1.78 32.93 2.45
N VAL A 438 2.32 31.85 3.03
CA VAL A 438 2.58 31.78 4.48
C VAL A 438 3.53 32.89 4.90
N GLY A 439 4.67 33.05 4.23
CA GLY A 439 5.65 34.08 4.60
C GLY A 439 5.11 35.50 4.41
N ILE A 440 4.39 35.77 3.32
CA ILE A 440 3.75 37.07 3.09
C ILE A 440 2.67 37.33 4.15
N GLY A 441 1.79 36.37 4.43
CA GLY A 441 0.75 36.51 5.45
C GLY A 441 1.33 36.75 6.86
N LEU A 442 2.45 36.09 7.19
CA LEU A 442 3.17 36.36 8.44
C LEU A 442 3.79 37.77 8.47
N ALA A 443 4.32 38.25 7.35
CA ALA A 443 4.88 39.60 7.25
C ALA A 443 3.82 40.71 7.37
N LEU A 444 2.62 40.46 6.81
CA LEU A 444 1.48 41.39 6.87
C LEU A 444 0.65 41.25 8.17
N ALA A 445 1.03 40.33 9.08
CA ALA A 445 0.26 39.97 10.28
C ALA A 445 -1.17 39.45 9.99
N GLU A 446 -1.40 38.95 8.78
CA GLU A 446 -2.66 38.34 8.34
C GLU A 446 -2.71 36.86 8.72
N TRP A 447 -2.99 36.60 9.99
CA TRP A 447 -3.01 35.24 10.56
C TRP A 447 -3.97 34.27 9.86
N PRO A 448 -5.21 34.66 9.46
CA PRO A 448 -6.10 33.73 8.76
C PRO A 448 -5.50 33.25 7.44
N LEU A 449 -4.90 34.17 6.68
CA LEU A 449 -4.23 33.88 5.41
C LEU A 449 -3.02 32.96 5.63
N ALA A 450 -2.16 33.29 6.60
CA ALA A 450 -0.98 32.50 6.91
C ALA A 450 -1.31 31.08 7.38
N ILE A 451 -2.32 30.91 8.23
CA ILE A 451 -2.72 29.59 8.75
C ILE A 451 -3.37 28.76 7.64
N GLY A 452 -4.26 29.34 6.84
CA GLY A 452 -4.90 28.65 5.72
C GLY A 452 -3.88 28.17 4.68
N ALA A 453 -2.92 29.03 4.33
CA ALA A 453 -1.84 28.66 3.42
C ALA A 453 -0.87 27.63 4.01
N ALA A 454 -0.61 27.68 5.33
CA ALA A 454 0.22 26.68 6.00
C ALA A 454 -0.47 25.32 6.01
N LEU A 455 -1.80 25.31 6.18
CA LEU A 455 -2.60 24.10 6.09
C LEU A 455 -2.60 23.53 4.67
N LEU A 456 -2.76 24.37 3.64
CA LEU A 456 -2.65 23.97 2.23
C LEU A 456 -1.26 23.38 1.92
N LEU A 457 -0.19 23.99 2.43
CA LEU A 457 1.17 23.49 2.29
C LEU A 457 1.32 22.11 2.95
N ALA A 458 0.80 21.94 4.16
CA ALA A 458 0.84 20.68 4.90
C ALA A 458 0.01 19.58 4.21
N THR A 459 -1.22 19.86 3.79
CA THR A 459 -2.07 18.91 3.03
C THR A 459 -1.37 18.44 1.78
N ASN A 460 -0.77 19.36 1.02
CA ASN A 460 -0.11 19.02 -0.23
C ASN A 460 1.14 18.19 0.00
N PHE A 461 1.98 18.54 0.99
CA PHE A 461 3.14 17.76 1.36
C PHE A 461 2.77 16.31 1.73
N VAL A 462 1.79 16.14 2.62
CA VAL A 462 1.37 14.83 3.12
C VAL A 462 0.72 13.99 2.02
N ALA A 463 -0.14 14.61 1.21
CA ALA A 463 -0.80 13.96 0.09
C ALA A 463 0.22 13.47 -0.95
N ILE A 464 1.17 14.31 -1.35
CA ILE A 464 2.21 13.94 -2.31
C ILE A 464 3.06 12.81 -1.75
N ALA A 465 3.57 12.93 -0.51
CA ALA A 465 4.37 11.88 0.12
C ALA A 465 3.61 10.54 0.21
N THR A 466 2.32 10.59 0.56
CA THR A 466 1.46 9.41 0.67
C THR A 466 1.22 8.77 -0.70
N ALA A 467 0.80 9.55 -1.68
CA ALA A 467 0.54 9.06 -3.02
C ALA A 467 1.80 8.51 -3.69
N SER A 468 2.96 9.17 -3.49
CA SER A 468 4.24 8.65 -3.94
C SER A 468 4.61 7.33 -3.28
N ALA A 469 4.45 7.21 -1.95
CA ALA A 469 4.71 5.95 -1.23
C ALA A 469 3.83 4.79 -1.75
N LEU A 470 2.53 5.06 -1.92
CA LEU A 470 1.57 4.08 -2.46
C LEU A 470 1.93 3.69 -3.90
N MET A 471 2.28 4.66 -4.74
CA MET A 471 2.68 4.40 -6.12
C MET A 471 3.97 3.57 -6.17
N PHE A 472 4.99 3.90 -5.38
CA PHE A 472 6.21 3.10 -5.32
C PHE A 472 5.95 1.68 -4.84
N LEU A 473 5.09 1.50 -3.83
CA LEU A 473 4.63 0.17 -3.40
C LEU A 473 3.93 -0.58 -4.53
N TRP A 474 3.11 0.11 -5.32
CA TRP A 474 2.38 -0.48 -6.43
C TRP A 474 3.29 -0.86 -7.61
N VAL A 475 4.35 -0.07 -7.91
CA VAL A 475 5.39 -0.43 -8.90
C VAL A 475 6.28 -1.59 -8.44
N GLY A 476 6.30 -1.87 -7.13
CA GLY A 476 7.01 -3.00 -6.55
C GLY A 476 8.22 -2.62 -5.69
N PHE A 477 8.46 -1.34 -5.41
CA PHE A 477 9.41 -0.86 -4.40
C PHE A 477 8.86 -1.16 -3.00
N LYS A 478 9.00 -2.41 -2.59
CA LYS A 478 8.64 -2.92 -1.27
C LYS A 478 9.90 -3.37 -0.50
N PRO A 479 9.85 -3.46 0.84
CA PRO A 479 10.93 -4.07 1.61
C PRO A 479 11.09 -5.52 1.13
N GLU A 480 12.33 -5.96 0.89
CA GLU A 480 12.60 -7.35 0.53
C GLU A 480 12.10 -8.26 1.67
N PRO A 481 11.18 -9.20 1.38
CA PRO A 481 10.73 -10.13 2.40
C PRO A 481 11.89 -10.97 2.95
N GLY A 482 11.86 -11.19 4.26
CA GLY A 482 12.94 -11.89 4.97
C GLY A 482 14.23 -11.08 5.16
N ARG A 483 14.37 -9.86 4.61
CA ARG A 483 15.54 -9.01 4.86
C ARG A 483 15.50 -8.46 6.28
N PHE A 484 16.54 -8.76 7.05
CA PHE A 484 16.59 -8.37 8.46
C PHE A 484 16.74 -6.84 8.60
N GLY A 485 15.95 -6.24 9.50
CA GLY A 485 16.06 -4.82 9.87
C GLY A 485 15.26 -3.81 9.03
N THR A 486 14.66 -4.20 7.89
CA THR A 486 13.91 -3.28 7.00
C THR A 486 12.43 -3.12 7.39
N GLN A 487 11.85 -4.09 8.09
CA GLN A 487 10.43 -4.07 8.50
C GLN A 487 10.11 -2.98 9.54
N GLY A 488 11.00 -2.74 10.50
CA GLY A 488 10.78 -1.74 11.55
C GLY A 488 10.64 -0.32 11.01
N PRO A 489 11.61 0.19 10.22
CA PRO A 489 11.51 1.50 9.59
C PRO A 489 10.33 1.62 8.61
N PHE A 490 9.99 0.55 7.89
CA PHE A 490 8.81 0.51 7.03
C PHE A 490 7.52 0.72 7.82
N VAL A 491 7.28 -0.08 8.86
CA VAL A 491 6.07 0.03 9.70
C VAL A 491 6.00 1.39 10.39
N ARG A 492 7.11 1.89 10.93
CA ARG A 492 7.16 3.24 11.52
C ARG A 492 6.82 4.33 10.50
N GLY A 493 7.36 4.23 9.28
CA GLY A 493 7.07 5.16 8.20
C GLY A 493 5.59 5.15 7.81
N VAL A 494 4.99 3.97 7.65
CA VAL A 494 3.56 3.82 7.34
C VAL A 494 2.69 4.39 8.46
N VAL A 495 2.95 4.02 9.72
CA VAL A 495 2.18 4.53 10.88
C VAL A 495 2.30 6.05 10.99
N MET A 496 3.51 6.59 10.86
CA MET A 496 3.74 8.05 10.91
C MET A 496 2.96 8.77 9.80
N LEU A 497 2.99 8.23 8.59
CA LEU A 497 2.27 8.79 7.45
C LEU A 497 0.75 8.73 7.66
N THR A 498 0.21 7.61 8.17
CA THR A 498 -1.22 7.48 8.48
C THR A 498 -1.67 8.47 9.54
N VAL A 499 -0.90 8.63 10.62
CA VAL A 499 -1.17 9.63 11.66
C VAL A 499 -1.15 11.04 11.07
N LEU A 500 -0.16 11.33 10.23
CA LEU A 500 0.00 12.64 9.61
C LEU A 500 -1.16 12.97 8.65
N VAL A 501 -1.61 12.00 7.84
CA VAL A 501 -2.82 12.12 7.00
C VAL A 501 -4.04 12.39 7.85
N ALA A 502 -4.24 11.66 8.95
CA ALA A 502 -5.39 11.86 9.83
C ALA A 502 -5.39 13.25 10.48
N VAL A 503 -4.24 13.69 11.02
CA VAL A 503 -4.08 15.02 11.63
C VAL A 503 -4.40 16.12 10.62
N VAL A 504 -3.89 15.99 9.40
CA VAL A 504 -4.07 17.01 8.36
C VAL A 504 -5.49 17.00 7.81
N ALA A 505 -6.11 15.84 7.61
CA ALA A 505 -7.52 15.74 7.20
C ALA A 505 -8.47 16.35 8.25
N VAL A 506 -8.23 16.06 9.54
CA VAL A 506 -9.00 16.66 10.65
C VAL A 506 -8.81 18.17 10.69
N SER A 507 -7.58 18.64 10.52
CA SER A 507 -7.27 20.08 10.51
C SER A 507 -7.94 20.80 9.33
N LEU A 508 -7.93 20.20 8.13
CA LEU A 508 -8.62 20.72 6.95
C LEU A 508 -10.13 20.80 7.14
N LEU A 509 -10.74 19.74 7.68
CA LEU A 509 -12.18 19.72 7.99
C LEU A 509 -12.54 20.79 9.04
N ALA A 510 -11.71 20.95 10.07
CA ALA A 510 -11.91 21.96 11.09
C ALA A 510 -11.77 23.39 10.53
N TRP A 511 -10.82 23.63 9.63
CA TRP A 511 -10.62 24.92 8.97
C TRP A 511 -11.82 25.29 8.10
N ASN A 512 -12.29 24.37 7.26
CA ASN A 512 -13.42 24.62 6.37
C ASN A 512 -14.71 24.91 7.16
N ARG A 513 -14.96 24.14 8.23
CA ARG A 513 -16.06 24.40 9.17
C ARG A 513 -15.96 25.75 9.86
N ALA A 514 -14.75 26.14 10.27
CA ALA A 514 -14.52 27.43 10.89
C ALA A 514 -14.72 28.59 9.90
N GLY A 515 -14.38 28.40 8.63
CA GLY A 515 -14.63 29.35 7.54
C GLY A 515 -16.12 29.60 7.33
N GLU A 516 -16.91 28.55 7.15
CA GLU A 516 -18.38 28.63 7.03
C GLU A 516 -18.98 29.36 8.25
N SER A 517 -18.57 28.97 9.46
CA SER A 517 -19.06 29.57 10.70
C SER A 517 -18.66 31.04 10.89
N ARG A 518 -17.55 31.51 10.28
CA ARG A 518 -17.14 32.93 10.31
C ARG A 518 -17.96 33.73 9.32
N PHE A 519 -18.15 33.21 8.12
CA PHE A 519 -18.99 33.85 7.10
C PHE A 519 -20.43 34.00 7.59
N ASP A 520 -21.03 32.94 8.15
CA ASP A 520 -22.39 32.99 8.66
C ASP A 520 -22.54 33.99 9.82
N ARG A 521 -21.55 34.10 10.71
CA ARG A 521 -21.56 35.08 11.80
C ARG A 521 -21.41 36.52 11.31
N ASN A 522 -20.47 36.77 10.39
CA ASN A 522 -20.31 38.11 9.82
C ASN A 522 -21.56 38.53 9.05
N LEU A 523 -22.15 37.60 8.30
CA LEU A 523 -23.39 37.85 7.57
C LEU A 523 -24.57 38.09 8.52
N GLN A 524 -24.67 37.35 9.63
CA GLN A 524 -25.64 37.64 10.69
C GLN A 524 -25.46 39.04 11.28
N THR A 525 -24.22 39.47 11.57
CA THR A 525 -23.95 40.83 12.07
C THR A 525 -24.35 41.90 11.04
N ILE A 526 -23.94 41.75 9.78
CA ILE A 526 -24.28 42.69 8.70
C ILE A 526 -25.79 42.78 8.49
N VAL A 527 -26.48 41.63 8.50
CA VAL A 527 -27.94 41.58 8.37
C VAL A 527 -28.62 42.20 9.58
N ALA A 528 -28.14 41.93 10.80
CA ALA A 528 -28.69 42.51 12.02
C ALA A 528 -28.51 44.03 12.05
N GLU A 529 -27.34 44.55 11.69
CA GLU A 529 -27.09 45.99 11.61
C GLU A 529 -27.94 46.67 10.52
N ALA A 530 -28.08 46.03 9.34
CA ALA A 530 -28.91 46.55 8.26
C ALA A 530 -30.40 46.59 8.62
N VAL A 531 -30.88 45.62 9.40
CA VAL A 531 -32.27 45.52 9.87
C VAL A 531 -32.53 46.52 11.01
N GLN A 532 -31.65 46.58 12.01
CA GLN A 532 -31.74 47.50 13.15
C GLN A 532 -31.61 48.97 12.73
N GLY A 533 -30.91 49.26 11.64
CA GLY A 533 -30.85 50.61 11.06
C GLY A 533 -32.18 51.13 10.50
N ILE A 534 -33.16 50.23 10.29
CA ILE A 534 -34.49 50.55 9.75
C ILE A 534 -35.57 50.40 10.81
N ASP A 535 -35.56 49.30 11.56
CA ASP A 535 -36.48 49.01 12.65
C ASP A 535 -35.68 48.65 13.91
N PRO A 536 -35.59 49.57 14.90
CA PRO A 536 -34.80 49.35 16.13
C PRO A 536 -35.30 48.18 16.98
N ASP A 537 -36.58 47.81 16.85
CA ASP A 537 -37.23 46.77 17.66
C ASP A 537 -37.26 45.40 16.95
N ALA A 538 -36.66 45.31 15.75
CA ALA A 538 -36.60 44.06 14.98
C ALA A 538 -35.45 43.15 15.44
N GLU A 539 -35.77 41.89 15.73
CA GLU A 539 -34.80 40.86 16.12
C GLU A 539 -34.62 39.83 14.99
N VAL A 540 -33.38 39.61 14.57
CA VAL A 540 -33.05 38.64 13.53
C VAL A 540 -32.96 37.25 14.16
N ARG A 541 -33.91 36.37 13.80
CA ARG A 541 -34.06 35.06 14.41
C ARG A 541 -33.21 33.99 13.74
N GLU A 542 -33.19 33.99 12.41
CA GLU A 542 -32.44 33.01 11.62
C GLU A 542 -32.04 33.61 10.28
N VAL A 543 -30.77 33.41 9.91
CA VAL A 543 -30.26 33.74 8.59
C VAL A 543 -29.74 32.45 7.97
N THR A 544 -30.35 32.04 6.86
CA THR A 544 -29.91 30.88 6.08
C THR A 544 -29.40 31.34 4.73
N THR A 545 -28.24 30.81 4.33
CA THR A 545 -27.60 31.16 3.07
C THR A 545 -27.65 29.97 2.13
N ARG A 546 -27.87 30.25 0.84
CA ARG A 546 -27.70 29.28 -0.24
C ARG A 546 -26.89 29.95 -1.34
N ASP A 547 -25.63 29.56 -1.45
CA ASP A 547 -24.81 29.96 -2.58
C ASP A 547 -25.04 28.98 -3.74
N ARG A 548 -25.59 29.47 -4.86
CA ARG A 548 -25.78 28.68 -6.06
C ARG A 548 -24.90 29.30 -7.15
N ASP A 549 -23.82 28.61 -7.48
CA ASP A 549 -22.87 28.94 -8.54
C ASP A 549 -22.04 30.23 -8.35
N GLY A 550 -21.89 30.76 -7.13
CA GLY A 550 -20.96 31.85 -6.81
C GLY A 550 -21.34 33.24 -7.35
N SER A 551 -22.32 33.33 -8.24
CA SER A 551 -22.73 34.56 -8.92
C SER A 551 -23.79 35.38 -8.16
N VAL A 552 -24.70 34.73 -7.43
CA VAL A 552 -25.72 35.39 -6.61
C VAL A 552 -25.86 34.64 -5.29
N LEU A 553 -25.70 35.36 -4.18
CA LEU A 553 -25.89 34.81 -2.84
C LEU A 553 -27.38 34.91 -2.47
N PHE A 554 -28.06 33.77 -2.29
CA PHE A 554 -29.43 33.77 -1.77
C PHE A 554 -29.41 33.79 -0.26
N VAL A 555 -30.03 34.81 0.34
CA VAL A 555 -30.11 34.98 1.79
C VAL A 555 -31.58 34.96 2.19
N ASP A 556 -31.97 33.91 2.93
CA ASP A 556 -33.30 33.76 3.52
C ASP A 556 -33.20 34.22 4.99
N VAL A 557 -33.85 35.34 5.34
CA VAL A 557 -33.83 35.94 6.68
C VAL A 557 -35.21 35.87 7.32
N SER A 558 -35.29 35.33 8.53
CA SER A 558 -36.49 35.37 9.37
C SER A 558 -36.30 36.38 10.49
N ILE A 559 -37.21 37.34 10.58
CA ILE A 559 -37.13 38.50 11.49
C ILE A 559 -38.41 38.59 12.29
N ASP A 560 -38.28 38.75 13.61
CA ASP A 560 -39.39 39.05 14.50
C ASP A 560 -39.47 40.60 14.64
N THR A 561 -40.59 41.21 14.24
CA THR A 561 -40.80 42.68 14.24
C THR A 561 -42.23 43.03 14.67
N LEU A 562 -42.41 44.23 15.24
CA LEU A 562 -43.72 44.79 15.58
C LEU A 562 -44.52 45.26 14.34
N ASP A 563 -43.85 45.59 13.23
CA ASP A 563 -44.48 46.06 11.99
C ASP A 563 -43.98 45.32 10.73
N PRO A 564 -44.44 44.07 10.50
CA PRO A 564 -44.06 43.26 9.34
C PRO A 564 -44.20 43.93 7.97
N PRO A 565 -45.28 44.67 7.63
CA PRO A 565 -45.43 45.26 6.30
C PRO A 565 -44.44 46.40 6.03
N ALA A 566 -44.01 47.17 7.05
CA ALA A 566 -43.01 48.21 6.87
C ALA A 566 -41.64 47.62 6.46
N LEU A 567 -41.22 46.55 7.13
CA LEU A 567 -39.97 45.86 6.84
C LEU A 567 -39.99 45.16 5.48
N GLN A 568 -41.14 44.58 5.10
CA GLN A 568 -41.33 43.95 3.79
C GLN A 568 -41.22 44.97 2.64
N ASN A 569 -41.73 46.20 2.85
CA ASN A 569 -41.66 47.28 1.85
C ASN A 569 -40.24 47.84 1.67
N GLN A 570 -39.38 47.71 2.69
CA GLN A 570 -37.98 48.16 2.64
C GLN A 570 -36.97 47.06 2.27
N ARG A 571 -37.44 45.88 1.84
CA ARG A 571 -36.59 44.74 1.46
C ARG A 571 -35.46 45.10 0.50
N LEU A 572 -35.75 45.92 -0.52
CA LEU A 572 -34.76 46.31 -1.53
C LEU A 572 -33.66 47.21 -0.96
N THR A 573 -33.99 48.05 0.02
CA THR A 573 -33.03 48.88 0.75
C THR A 573 -32.08 48.01 1.56
N ILE A 574 -32.63 47.08 2.35
CA ILE A 574 -31.85 46.10 3.14
C ILE A 574 -30.95 45.26 2.22
N GLN A 575 -31.51 44.77 1.12
CA GLN A 575 -30.76 44.02 0.10
C GLN A 575 -29.60 44.83 -0.48
N SER A 576 -29.80 46.12 -0.78
CA SER A 576 -28.74 46.99 -1.32
C SER A 576 -27.62 47.29 -0.32
N VAL A 577 -27.96 47.40 0.98
CA VAL A 577 -26.97 47.61 2.06
C VAL A 577 -26.12 46.35 2.22
N ILE A 578 -26.77 45.19 2.34
CA ILE A 578 -26.09 43.90 2.45
C ILE A 578 -25.22 43.62 1.21
N SER A 579 -25.73 43.91 0.01
CA SER A 579 -25.00 43.71 -1.24
C SER A 579 -23.80 44.65 -1.39
N ARG A 580 -23.89 45.88 -0.86
CA ARG A 580 -22.78 46.83 -0.83
C ARG A 580 -21.70 46.40 0.17
N GLU A 581 -22.11 45.97 1.35
CA GLU A 581 -21.17 45.58 2.43
C GLU A 581 -20.46 44.25 2.14
N LEU A 582 -21.12 43.33 1.43
CA LEU A 582 -20.55 42.05 1.01
C LEU A 582 -19.83 42.10 -0.34
N GLU A 583 -19.86 43.25 -1.03
CA GLU A 583 -19.35 43.44 -2.40
C GLU A 583 -19.80 42.35 -3.41
N ARG A 584 -20.93 41.68 -3.15
CA ARG A 584 -21.50 40.59 -3.95
C ARG A 584 -22.97 40.85 -4.26
N PRO A 585 -23.48 40.36 -5.41
CA PRO A 585 -24.91 40.40 -5.69
C PRO A 585 -25.66 39.47 -4.72
N VAL A 586 -26.64 40.02 -4.01
CA VAL A 586 -27.46 39.27 -3.03
C VAL A 586 -28.92 39.28 -3.47
N ASP A 587 -29.57 38.12 -3.46
CA ASP A 587 -31.03 38.01 -3.55
C ASP A 587 -31.60 37.73 -2.16
N LEU A 588 -32.30 38.71 -1.61
CA LEU A 588 -32.80 38.69 -0.23
C LEU A 588 -34.27 38.25 -0.19
N ARG A 589 -34.54 37.18 0.55
CA ARG A 589 -35.88 36.75 0.91
C ARG A 589 -36.12 37.00 2.39
N LEU A 590 -36.99 37.97 2.65
CA LEU A 590 -37.30 38.42 4.00
C LEU A 590 -38.67 37.86 4.42
N ARG A 591 -38.68 37.14 5.55
CA ARG A 591 -39.89 36.66 6.23
C ARG A 591 -40.02 37.37 7.57
N ALA A 592 -40.89 38.38 7.63
CA ALA A 592 -41.22 39.06 8.88
C ALA A 592 -42.35 38.32 9.60
N VAL A 593 -42.15 38.02 10.89
CA VAL A 593 -43.15 37.43 11.79
C VAL A 593 -43.45 38.46 12.88
N THR A 594 -44.73 38.58 13.26
CA THR A 594 -45.13 39.56 14.28
C THR A 594 -44.65 39.12 15.66
N LEU A 595 -43.93 40.00 16.36
CA LEU A 595 -43.64 39.85 17.79
C LEU A 595 -44.98 39.81 18.57
N ARG A 596 -45.33 38.65 19.12
CA ARG A 596 -46.44 38.52 20.07
C ARG A 596 -45.87 38.80 21.45
N GLU A 597 -46.32 39.88 22.09
CA GLU A 597 -46.14 40.04 23.53
C GLU A 597 -46.73 38.79 24.22
N GLU A 598 -45.90 38.02 24.90
CA GLU A 598 -46.40 37.02 25.84
C GLU A 598 -47.09 37.77 26.98
N GLU A 599 -48.43 37.79 26.96
CA GLU A 599 -49.24 38.21 28.11
C GLU A 599 -48.88 37.31 29.29
N ASN A 600 -48.27 37.95 30.30
CA ASN A 600 -47.82 37.40 31.57
C ASN A 600 -48.98 36.91 32.45
#